data_AF-A0ABC8XHL5-F1
#
_entry.id   AF-A0ABC8XHL5-F1
#
_cell.length_a   1.000
_cell.length_b   1.000
_cell.length_c   1.000
_cell.angle_alpha   90.00
_cell.angle_beta   90.00
_cell.angle_gamma   90.00
#
_symmetry.space_group_name_H-M   'P 1'
#
loop_
_entity.id
_entity.type
_entity.pdbx_description
1 polymer ?
#
loop_
_entity_poly.entity_id
_entity_poly.type
_entity_poly.pdbx_seq_one_letter_code
_entity_poly.pdbx_strand_id
1 'polypeptide(L)'
;MVGRRVHGASRGPSSPTPTKLLVMSATHLCFFLLPQITRGENADQIPSNKRGGETKKFLRALYAKSPPPLCSHPVTRETQRSQVRCTRFMASDTGKKLMQIDVSSDTVCPWCFVGKKNLEKAMEQSKAKFDFEVRWHPFFLNPDAPKEGIRKSDFYKMKFGPVQFERATSRMTEIFRGLGLEYDMSGLTGNTMDSHRLITLAAHQGYDKQNALVEELFQSYFCQGKYIGDKQVLLDAARKVGIEGAEELLEDPSRGVDEVQEELNKHSSGISGVPHFVINGKYQLSGGQPPSTFMRAFEMAAKDGA
;
A
#
# COMPACT_ATOMS: atom_id res chain seq x y z
N MET A 1 -0.88 -45.10 -75.56
CA MET A 1 -0.38 -46.44 -75.16
C MET A 1 -0.22 -46.44 -73.65
N VAL A 2 -1.01 -47.29 -72.95
CA VAL A 2 -0.74 -48.01 -71.67
C VAL A 2 0.17 -47.30 -70.64
N GLY A 3 -0.17 -46.99 -69.38
CA GLY A 3 -1.07 -47.60 -68.40
C GLY A 3 -0.28 -48.27 -67.27
N ARG A 4 -0.33 -47.75 -66.01
CA ARG A 4 -0.47 -48.52 -64.75
C ARG A 4 -0.44 -47.65 -63.47
N ARG A 5 -1.37 -47.99 -62.55
CA ARG A 5 -1.46 -47.64 -61.10
C ARG A 5 -0.29 -48.32 -60.33
N VAL A 6 0.05 -48.00 -59.06
CA VAL A 6 -0.68 -48.34 -57.81
C VAL A 6 -0.20 -47.50 -56.58
N HIS A 7 -1.18 -47.17 -55.73
CA HIS A 7 -1.31 -46.75 -54.32
C HIS A 7 -0.17 -46.20 -53.44
N GLY A 8 -0.54 -45.24 -52.58
CA GLY A 8 0.05 -45.10 -51.24
C GLY A 8 -0.33 -43.84 -50.44
N ALA A 9 -1.23 -44.01 -49.45
CA ALA A 9 -1.33 -43.29 -48.17
C ALA A 9 -1.83 -41.82 -48.11
N SER A 10 -2.96 -41.68 -47.44
CA SER A 10 -3.50 -40.46 -46.83
C SER A 10 -2.72 -40.06 -45.57
N ARG A 11 -2.67 -38.75 -45.28
CA ARG A 11 -2.72 -38.12 -43.93
C ARG A 11 -2.84 -36.60 -44.10
N GLY A 12 -3.84 -36.03 -43.42
CA GLY A 12 -4.25 -34.63 -43.54
C GLY A 12 -3.35 -33.61 -42.83
N PRO A 13 -3.63 -32.31 -42.98
CA PRO A 13 -2.83 -31.25 -42.42
C PRO A 13 -3.07 -31.09 -40.91
N SER A 14 -1.96 -31.01 -40.19
CA SER A 14 -1.84 -30.75 -38.76
C SER A 14 -2.39 -29.38 -38.37
N SER A 15 -3.38 -29.37 -37.49
CA SER A 15 -3.85 -28.21 -36.74
C SER A 15 -2.84 -27.80 -35.66
N PRO A 16 -2.60 -26.50 -35.42
CA PRO A 16 -1.87 -26.05 -34.24
C PRO A 16 -2.77 -26.09 -33.00
N THR A 17 -2.20 -26.56 -31.90
CA THR A 17 -2.78 -26.68 -30.57
C THR A 17 -3.10 -25.32 -29.94
N PRO A 18 -4.23 -25.16 -29.23
CA PRO A 18 -4.49 -23.96 -28.44
C PRO A 18 -3.79 -24.08 -27.08
N THR A 19 -2.90 -23.14 -26.79
CA THR A 19 -2.36 -22.90 -25.45
C THR A 19 -3.50 -22.52 -24.52
N LYS A 20 -3.65 -23.25 -23.42
CA LYS A 20 -4.70 -23.05 -22.40
C LYS A 20 -4.59 -21.64 -21.80
N LEU A 21 -5.52 -20.77 -22.19
CA LEU A 21 -5.84 -19.54 -21.48
C LEU A 21 -6.54 -19.93 -20.17
N LEU A 22 -5.83 -19.81 -19.04
CA LEU A 22 -6.44 -20.00 -17.72
C LEU A 22 -7.29 -18.75 -17.40
N VAL A 23 -8.55 -18.79 -17.83
CA VAL A 23 -9.56 -17.81 -17.45
C VAL A 23 -9.83 -18.00 -15.95
N MET A 24 -9.29 -17.11 -15.11
CA MET A 24 -9.74 -17.01 -13.73
C MET A 24 -11.18 -16.47 -13.73
N SER A 25 -12.08 -17.28 -13.18
CA SER A 25 -13.52 -17.04 -13.10
C SER A 25 -13.85 -15.68 -12.48
N ALA A 26 -14.76 -14.95 -13.13
CA ALA A 26 -15.28 -13.61 -12.78
C ALA A 26 -16.14 -13.56 -11.50
N THR A 27 -15.93 -14.47 -10.53
CA THR A 27 -16.81 -14.61 -9.36
C THR A 27 -16.28 -13.94 -8.09
N HIS A 28 -15.09 -13.31 -8.09
CA HIS A 28 -14.51 -12.66 -6.90
C HIS A 28 -14.36 -11.14 -6.99
N LEU A 29 -14.86 -10.48 -8.04
CA LEU A 29 -14.76 -9.02 -8.21
C LEU A 29 -16.06 -8.23 -7.99
N CYS A 30 -17.11 -8.86 -7.44
CA CYS A 30 -18.42 -8.22 -7.28
C CYS A 30 -18.73 -7.70 -5.86
N PHE A 31 -17.79 -7.74 -4.91
CA PHE A 31 -18.06 -7.30 -3.53
C PHE A 31 -17.71 -5.84 -3.22
N PHE A 32 -17.08 -5.11 -4.14
CA PHE A 32 -16.45 -3.82 -3.82
C PHE A 32 -17.31 -2.56 -4.02
N LEU A 33 -18.62 -2.67 -4.30
CA LEU A 33 -19.46 -1.49 -4.59
C LEU A 33 -20.86 -1.47 -3.96
N LEU A 34 -21.16 -2.30 -2.95
CA LEU A 34 -22.43 -2.19 -2.22
C LEU A 34 -22.28 -1.41 -0.89
N PRO A 35 -23.25 -0.54 -0.53
CA PRO A 35 -23.19 0.29 0.65
C PRO A 35 -23.41 -0.53 1.93
N GLN A 36 -22.52 -0.40 2.92
CA GLN A 36 -22.78 -0.87 4.27
C GLN A 36 -23.81 0.06 4.92
N ILE A 37 -25.06 -0.40 4.96
CA ILE A 37 -26.14 0.21 5.73
C ILE A 37 -25.84 0.01 7.21
N THR A 38 -25.68 1.11 7.94
CA THR A 38 -25.60 1.10 9.39
C THR A 38 -26.95 0.71 9.98
N ARG A 39 -27.02 -0.43 10.67
CA ARG A 39 -28.00 -0.67 11.73
C ARG A 39 -27.24 -1.02 13.00
N GLY A 40 -27.31 -0.12 13.97
CA GLY A 40 -26.92 -0.42 15.34
C GLY A 40 -28.01 -1.26 15.99
N GLU A 41 -27.59 -2.22 16.81
CA GLU A 41 -28.36 -2.70 17.95
C GLU A 41 -27.39 -3.29 18.97
N ASN A 42 -27.68 -2.98 20.22
CA ASN A 42 -26.95 -3.33 21.43
C ASN A 42 -26.84 -4.85 21.62
N ALA A 43 -25.79 -5.32 22.28
CA ALA A 43 -25.89 -5.83 23.65
C ALA A 43 -24.66 -6.67 24.02
N ASP A 44 -24.26 -6.47 25.27
CA ASP A 44 -23.45 -7.34 26.11
C ASP A 44 -23.44 -8.82 25.71
N GLN A 45 -22.24 -9.43 25.74
CA GLN A 45 -21.99 -10.59 26.58
C GLN A 45 -20.52 -11.03 26.53
N ILE A 46 -19.84 -10.80 27.64
CA ILE A 46 -18.64 -11.52 28.08
C ILE A 46 -19.08 -12.89 28.60
N PRO A 47 -18.36 -13.98 28.31
CA PRO A 47 -18.27 -15.05 29.29
C PRO A 47 -16.82 -15.34 29.66
N SER A 48 -16.49 -15.02 30.90
CA SER A 48 -15.46 -15.68 31.68
C SER A 48 -15.89 -17.11 31.99
N ASN A 49 -15.01 -18.10 31.84
CA ASN A 49 -15.16 -19.34 32.61
C ASN A 49 -13.81 -19.89 33.08
N LYS A 50 -13.76 -20.18 34.38
CA LYS A 50 -12.69 -20.84 35.12
C LYS A 50 -13.11 -22.28 35.45
N ARG A 51 -12.10 -23.11 35.75
CA ARG A 51 -12.09 -24.49 36.32
C ARG A 51 -11.95 -25.57 35.23
N GLY A 52 -11.08 -26.58 35.31
CA GLY A 52 -10.22 -27.13 36.38
C GLY A 52 -10.32 -28.67 36.38
N GLY A 53 -9.18 -29.39 36.45
CA GLY A 53 -9.08 -30.86 36.68
C GLY A 53 -8.45 -31.66 35.50
N GLU A 54 -7.17 -32.06 35.54
CA GLU A 54 -6.62 -33.36 36.03
C GLU A 54 -6.84 -34.55 35.05
N THR A 55 -5.86 -35.32 34.53
CA THR A 55 -4.78 -36.08 35.20
C THR A 55 -3.79 -36.75 34.19
N LYS A 56 -2.52 -36.93 34.63
CA LYS A 56 -1.56 -38.07 34.45
C LYS A 56 -1.17 -38.50 33.01
N LYS A 57 0.07 -38.89 32.65
CA LYS A 57 1.35 -39.27 33.30
C LYS A 57 2.33 -39.49 32.11
N PHE A 58 3.63 -39.18 32.20
CA PHE A 58 4.72 -40.07 31.79
C PHE A 58 6.11 -39.46 32.15
N LEU A 59 6.68 -40.03 33.23
CA LEU A 59 8.09 -40.35 33.53
C LEU A 59 9.28 -39.42 33.21
N ARG A 60 9.99 -39.06 34.32
CA ARG A 60 11.46 -39.16 34.63
C ARG A 60 12.47 -38.63 33.58
N ALA A 61 13.61 -38.04 33.93
CA ALA A 61 14.25 -37.52 35.14
C ALA A 61 15.64 -37.03 34.69
N LEU A 62 16.17 -35.98 35.32
CA LEU A 62 17.50 -35.92 35.97
C LEU A 62 18.03 -34.48 36.06
N TYR A 63 17.94 -33.95 37.29
CA TYR A 63 18.84 -33.06 38.03
C TYR A 63 20.09 -32.48 37.34
N ALA A 64 20.37 -31.18 37.57
CA ALA A 64 21.30 -30.75 38.61
C ALA A 64 21.48 -29.21 38.77
N LYS A 65 21.25 -28.75 40.01
CA LYS A 65 22.02 -27.82 40.86
C LYS A 65 21.99 -26.28 40.64
N SER A 66 21.58 -25.62 41.72
CA SER A 66 21.58 -24.20 42.06
C SER A 66 22.97 -23.63 42.47
N PRO A 67 23.12 -22.29 42.63
CA PRO A 67 24.37 -21.52 42.83
C PRO A 67 24.58 -21.13 44.33
N PRO A 68 25.31 -20.05 44.75
CA PRO A 68 26.55 -19.36 44.33
C PRO A 68 27.64 -19.39 45.47
N PRO A 69 28.68 -18.52 45.49
CA PRO A 69 28.59 -17.32 46.35
C PRO A 69 29.34 -16.05 45.89
N LEU A 70 29.07 -14.97 46.63
CA LEU A 70 29.56 -13.58 46.57
C LEU A 70 30.93 -13.33 47.24
N CYS A 71 31.44 -12.10 47.04
CA CYS A 71 32.56 -11.35 47.68
C CYS A 71 33.79 -11.22 46.77
N SER A 72 34.55 -10.12 46.68
CA SER A 72 34.51 -8.74 47.20
C SER A 72 35.63 -7.94 46.47
N HIS A 73 35.53 -6.60 46.43
CA HIS A 73 36.40 -5.63 45.71
C HIS A 73 37.93 -5.71 46.00
N PRO A 74 38.82 -5.07 45.20
CA PRO A 74 39.03 -3.61 45.26
C PRO A 74 39.18 -2.89 43.90
N VAL A 75 38.95 -1.58 43.96
CA VAL A 75 39.08 -0.53 42.93
C VAL A 75 40.55 -0.23 42.62
N THR A 76 40.90 0.03 41.34
CA THR A 76 41.83 1.12 40.95
C THR A 76 41.67 1.51 39.46
N ARG A 77 41.72 2.84 39.24
CA ARG A 77 41.95 3.72 38.06
C ARG A 77 42.46 3.05 36.75
N GLU A 78 42.18 3.50 35.52
CA GLU A 78 42.05 4.85 34.95
C GLU A 78 41.61 4.76 33.46
N THR A 79 40.90 5.80 32.97
CA THR A 79 40.88 6.33 31.58
C THR A 79 40.47 5.46 30.39
N GLN A 80 39.27 5.70 29.81
CA GLN A 80 39.13 6.46 28.56
C GLN A 80 37.66 6.60 28.12
N ARG A 81 37.28 7.86 27.89
CA ARG A 81 36.07 8.31 27.19
C ARG A 81 36.01 7.68 25.79
N SER A 82 34.87 7.08 25.47
CA SER A 82 34.39 6.92 24.10
C SER A 82 32.87 6.91 24.12
N GLN A 83 32.29 8.11 23.99
CA GLN A 83 30.90 8.31 23.64
C GLN A 83 30.73 7.87 22.18
N VAL A 84 30.23 6.67 21.96
CA VAL A 84 29.60 6.32 20.68
C VAL A 84 28.14 6.69 20.81
N ARG A 85 27.76 7.68 19.99
CA ARG A 85 26.41 8.23 19.82
C ARG A 85 25.40 7.10 19.66
N CYS A 86 24.61 6.88 20.70
CA CYS A 86 23.28 6.32 20.55
C CYS A 86 22.44 7.38 19.82
N THR A 87 22.01 7.09 18.59
CA THR A 87 21.07 7.93 17.82
C THR A 87 19.77 8.03 18.60
N ARG A 88 19.69 9.10 19.39
CA ARG A 88 18.51 9.54 20.10
C ARG A 88 17.45 9.89 19.06
N PHE A 89 16.36 9.13 19.05
CA PHE A 89 15.08 9.57 18.50
C PHE A 89 14.85 11.02 18.94
N MET A 90 14.79 11.96 18.00
CA MET A 90 14.45 13.33 18.30
C MET A 90 12.98 13.35 18.70
N ALA A 91 12.75 13.44 20.02
CA ALA A 91 11.42 13.67 20.56
C ALA A 91 10.94 15.05 20.07
N SER A 92 9.74 15.08 19.50
CA SER A 92 9.01 16.33 19.24
C SER A 92 8.83 17.09 20.54
N ASP A 93 9.34 18.32 20.59
CA ASP A 93 9.34 19.21 21.77
C ASP A 93 7.95 19.79 22.08
N THR A 94 6.88 19.22 21.50
CA THR A 94 5.51 19.70 21.65
C THR A 94 4.68 18.85 22.62
N GLY A 95 5.23 17.76 23.17
CA GLY A 95 4.50 16.83 24.05
C GLY A 95 3.39 16.04 23.35
N LYS A 96 3.24 16.20 22.03
CA LYS A 96 2.28 15.47 21.21
C LYS A 96 2.73 14.04 20.97
N LYS A 97 1.77 13.13 20.84
CA LYS A 97 2.07 11.74 20.47
C LYS A 97 2.27 11.64 18.95
N LEU A 98 3.33 10.96 18.53
CA LEU A 98 3.58 10.67 17.12
C LEU A 98 2.68 9.50 16.66
N MET A 99 1.91 9.73 15.60
CA MET A 99 1.14 8.72 14.89
C MET A 99 1.91 8.33 13.62
N GLN A 100 2.43 7.10 13.59
CA GLN A 100 2.99 6.51 12.38
C GLN A 100 1.86 5.89 11.56
N ILE A 101 1.80 6.21 10.27
CA ILE A 101 0.73 5.77 9.37
C ILE A 101 1.36 5.18 8.12
N ASP A 102 1.33 3.86 8.01
CA ASP A 102 1.72 3.15 6.79
C ASP A 102 0.52 3.09 5.84
N VAL A 103 0.71 3.49 4.59
CA VAL A 103 -0.34 3.58 3.58
C VAL A 103 0.06 2.78 2.33
N SER A 104 -0.59 1.63 2.12
CA SER A 104 -0.47 0.91 0.85
C SER A 104 -1.41 1.53 -0.18
N SER A 105 -0.85 1.92 -1.33
CA SER A 105 -1.53 2.75 -2.33
C SER A 105 -1.06 2.44 -3.74
N ASP A 106 -1.88 2.77 -4.74
CA ASP A 106 -1.50 2.78 -6.15
C ASP A 106 -1.79 4.17 -6.76
N THR A 107 -0.88 4.68 -7.59
CA THR A 107 -0.95 6.05 -8.14
C THR A 107 -2.10 6.25 -9.12
N VAL A 108 -2.67 5.15 -9.62
CA VAL A 108 -3.84 5.13 -10.52
C VAL A 108 -5.16 4.78 -9.81
N CYS A 109 -5.16 4.68 -8.47
CA CYS A 109 -6.37 4.42 -7.68
C CYS A 109 -7.05 5.72 -7.21
N PRO A 110 -8.26 6.07 -7.68
CA PRO A 110 -8.91 7.32 -7.28
C PRO A 110 -9.29 7.33 -5.80
N TRP A 111 -9.62 6.16 -5.23
CA TRP A 111 -9.89 6.05 -3.80
C TRP A 111 -8.66 6.26 -2.93
N CYS A 112 -7.44 6.02 -3.44
CA CYS A 112 -6.22 6.34 -2.72
C CYS A 112 -6.06 7.85 -2.57
N PHE A 113 -6.38 8.62 -3.62
CA PHE A 113 -6.35 10.07 -3.54
C PHE A 113 -7.43 10.63 -2.61
N VAL A 114 -8.66 10.11 -2.68
CA VAL A 114 -9.73 10.45 -1.73
C VAL A 114 -9.32 10.12 -0.29
N GLY A 115 -8.73 8.94 -0.08
CA GLY A 115 -8.21 8.50 1.21
C GLY A 115 -7.14 9.44 1.75
N LYS A 116 -6.19 9.86 0.91
CA LYS A 116 -5.19 10.88 1.25
C LYS A 116 -5.83 12.18 1.72
N LYS A 117 -6.79 12.72 0.97
CA LYS A 117 -7.47 13.98 1.34
C LYS A 117 -8.25 13.86 2.64
N ASN A 118 -8.89 12.72 2.88
CA ASN A 118 -9.60 12.50 4.13
C ASN A 118 -8.65 12.32 5.33
N LEU A 119 -7.52 11.63 5.12
CA LEU A 119 -6.46 11.50 6.11
C LEU A 119 -5.87 12.87 6.47
N GLU A 120 -5.53 13.70 5.50
CA GLU A 120 -5.01 15.06 5.70
C GLU A 120 -5.99 15.92 6.51
N LYS A 121 -7.28 15.88 6.17
CA LYS A 121 -8.34 16.58 6.94
C LYS A 121 -8.39 16.12 8.40
N ALA A 122 -8.22 14.82 8.66
CA ALA A 122 -8.22 14.26 10.00
C ALA A 122 -6.94 14.66 10.79
N MET A 123 -5.79 14.65 10.12
CA MET A 123 -4.51 15.07 10.68
C MET A 123 -4.56 16.54 11.10
N GLU A 124 -5.03 17.42 10.21
CA GLU A 124 -5.18 18.85 10.47
C GLU A 124 -6.12 19.11 11.67
N GLN A 125 -7.25 18.41 11.73
CA GLN A 125 -8.20 18.53 12.86
C GLN A 125 -7.64 17.98 14.19
N SER A 126 -6.61 17.14 14.14
CA SER A 126 -6.04 16.49 15.33
C SER A 126 -4.62 16.98 15.68
N LYS A 127 -4.09 17.95 14.92
CA LYS A 127 -2.70 18.44 15.03
C LYS A 127 -2.35 19.07 16.37
N ALA A 128 -3.36 19.47 17.17
CA ALA A 128 -3.14 19.99 18.51
C ALA A 128 -2.68 18.89 19.48
N LYS A 129 -3.01 17.62 19.20
CA LYS A 129 -2.75 16.47 20.07
C LYS A 129 -1.65 15.54 19.53
N PHE A 130 -1.54 15.46 18.21
CA PHE A 130 -0.72 14.47 17.53
C PHE A 130 0.21 15.11 16.52
N ASP A 131 1.41 14.53 16.41
CA ASP A 131 2.27 14.67 15.25
C ASP A 131 2.09 13.44 14.36
N PHE A 132 2.46 13.55 13.09
CA PHE A 132 2.18 12.51 12.10
C PHE A 132 3.41 12.22 11.25
N GLU A 133 3.64 10.93 11.00
CA GLU A 133 4.59 10.43 10.03
C GLU A 133 3.83 9.51 9.08
N VAL A 134 3.69 9.92 7.81
CA VAL A 134 2.94 9.15 6.80
C VAL A 134 3.93 8.50 5.84
N ARG A 135 3.88 7.17 5.73
CA ARG A 135 4.76 6.37 4.88
C ARG A 135 3.94 5.71 3.79
N TRP A 136 4.35 5.90 2.54
CA TRP A 136 3.65 5.37 1.38
C TRP A 136 4.33 4.12 0.84
N HIS A 137 3.57 3.06 0.68
CA HIS A 137 4.03 1.76 0.23
C HIS A 137 3.35 1.34 -1.07
N PRO A 138 4.06 0.62 -1.96
CA PRO A 138 3.54 0.25 -3.26
C PRO A 138 2.41 -0.76 -3.13
N PHE A 139 1.46 -0.65 -4.04
CA PHE A 139 0.47 -1.65 -4.38
C PHE A 139 0.21 -1.56 -5.89
N PHE A 140 0.04 -2.70 -6.56
CA PHE A 140 -0.25 -2.75 -7.99
C PHE A 140 -1.68 -3.25 -8.22
N LEU A 141 -2.58 -2.36 -8.64
CA LEU A 141 -3.94 -2.75 -9.05
C LEU A 141 -3.93 -3.58 -10.34
N ASN A 142 -2.95 -3.36 -11.21
CA ASN A 142 -2.72 -4.12 -12.42
C ASN A 142 -1.22 -4.23 -12.71
N PRO A 143 -0.53 -5.26 -12.16
CA PRO A 143 0.90 -5.47 -12.40
C PRO A 143 1.25 -5.65 -13.88
N ASP A 144 0.32 -6.22 -14.66
CA ASP A 144 0.49 -6.54 -16.07
C ASP A 144 0.07 -5.39 -17.00
N ALA A 145 -0.18 -4.20 -16.46
CA ALA A 145 -0.57 -3.05 -17.28
C ALA A 145 0.55 -2.65 -18.26
N PRO A 146 0.21 -2.29 -19.51
CA PRO A 146 1.18 -1.89 -20.52
C PRO A 146 1.94 -0.60 -20.15
N LYS A 147 3.19 -0.48 -20.60
CA LYS A 147 4.04 0.69 -20.35
C LYS A 147 3.76 1.84 -21.32
N GLU A 148 3.30 1.53 -22.53
CA GLU A 148 2.85 2.48 -23.53
C GLU A 148 1.56 3.22 -23.11
N GLY A 149 0.86 2.68 -22.10
CA GLY A 149 -0.40 3.19 -21.62
C GLY A 149 -1.57 2.94 -22.57
N ILE A 150 -2.77 3.05 -22.02
CA ILE A 150 -4.04 2.89 -22.72
C ILE A 150 -4.99 3.99 -22.28
N ARG A 151 -5.88 4.44 -23.16
CA ARG A 151 -6.84 5.50 -22.84
C ARG A 151 -7.66 5.12 -21.60
N LYS A 152 -7.66 5.99 -20.58
CA LYS A 152 -8.37 5.78 -19.30
C LYS A 152 -9.81 5.36 -19.53
N SER A 153 -10.54 6.14 -20.35
CA SER A 153 -11.94 5.87 -20.68
C SER A 153 -12.16 4.47 -21.24
N ASP A 154 -11.29 4.05 -22.16
CA ASP A 154 -11.49 2.83 -22.93
C ASP A 154 -11.17 1.62 -22.06
N PHE A 155 -10.10 1.70 -21.26
CA PHE A 155 -9.76 0.68 -20.27
C PHE A 155 -10.89 0.44 -19.28
N TYR A 156 -11.43 1.49 -18.66
CA TYR A 156 -12.46 1.31 -17.64
C TYR A 156 -13.83 0.96 -18.22
N LYS A 157 -14.17 1.42 -19.44
CA LYS A 157 -15.35 0.95 -20.17
C LYS A 157 -15.26 -0.53 -20.49
N MET A 158 -14.09 -1.01 -20.91
CA MET A 158 -13.84 -2.44 -21.13
C MET A 158 -13.94 -3.23 -19.82
N LYS A 159 -13.34 -2.71 -18.73
CA LYS A 159 -13.29 -3.39 -17.43
C LYS A 159 -14.65 -3.51 -16.73
N PHE A 160 -15.46 -2.47 -16.77
CA PHE A 160 -16.71 -2.39 -15.99
C PHE A 160 -17.99 -2.38 -16.83
N GLY A 161 -17.87 -2.19 -18.15
CA GLY A 161 -19.00 -1.87 -19.03
C GLY A 161 -19.32 -0.37 -19.03
N PRO A 162 -19.87 0.16 -20.15
CA PRO A 162 -20.06 1.60 -20.34
C PRO A 162 -21.01 2.22 -19.31
N VAL A 163 -22.12 1.55 -18.96
CA VAL A 163 -23.10 2.09 -17.99
C VAL A 163 -22.49 2.24 -16.59
N GLN A 164 -21.77 1.21 -16.13
CA GLN A 164 -21.11 1.25 -14.83
C GLN A 164 -19.97 2.27 -14.81
N PHE A 165 -19.21 2.38 -15.91
CA PHE A 165 -18.17 3.40 -16.07
C PHE A 165 -18.73 4.81 -15.93
N GLU A 166 -19.80 5.16 -16.65
CA GLU A 166 -20.40 6.51 -16.58
C GLU A 166 -20.91 6.81 -15.16
N ARG A 167 -21.61 5.85 -14.52
CA ARG A 167 -22.08 6.02 -13.13
C ARG A 167 -20.93 6.21 -12.14
N ALA A 168 -19.88 5.41 -12.24
CA ALA A 168 -18.72 5.50 -11.37
C ALA A 168 -17.96 6.82 -11.58
N THR A 169 -17.82 7.26 -12.84
CA THR A 169 -17.16 8.52 -13.20
C THR A 169 -17.94 9.73 -12.68
N SER A 170 -19.26 9.77 -12.86
CA SER A 170 -20.10 10.85 -12.32
C SER A 170 -20.01 10.93 -10.80
N ARG A 171 -20.11 9.78 -10.11
CA ARG A 171 -19.96 9.73 -8.65
C ARG A 171 -18.58 10.22 -8.19
N MET A 172 -17.51 9.78 -8.87
CA MET A 172 -16.15 10.18 -8.50
C MET A 172 -15.93 11.68 -8.74
N THR A 173 -16.52 12.23 -9.80
CA THR A 173 -16.50 13.67 -10.10
C THR A 173 -17.14 14.48 -8.98
N GLU A 174 -18.30 14.04 -8.45
CA GLU A 174 -18.95 14.69 -7.30
C GLU A 174 -18.10 14.61 -6.03
N ILE A 175 -17.47 13.46 -5.77
CA ILE A 175 -16.57 13.27 -4.62
C ILE A 175 -15.37 14.22 -4.72
N PHE A 176 -14.69 14.28 -5.86
CA PHE A 176 -13.55 15.17 -6.09
C PHE A 176 -13.97 16.65 -5.94
N ARG A 177 -15.14 17.03 -6.47
CA ARG A 177 -15.69 18.38 -6.29
C ARG A 177 -15.89 18.72 -4.82
N GLY A 178 -16.40 17.79 -4.02
CA GLY A 178 -16.53 17.96 -2.56
C GLY A 178 -15.18 18.07 -1.82
N LEU A 179 -14.08 17.68 -2.46
CA LEU A 179 -12.71 17.87 -1.99
C LEU A 179 -12.05 19.14 -2.56
N GLY A 180 -12.76 19.91 -3.39
CA GLY A 180 -12.21 21.09 -4.07
C GLY A 180 -11.31 20.74 -5.26
N LEU A 181 -11.48 19.55 -5.84
CA LEU A 181 -10.68 19.04 -6.97
C LEU A 181 -11.57 18.82 -8.19
N GLU A 182 -10.97 18.92 -9.37
CA GLU A 182 -11.59 18.49 -10.63
C GLU A 182 -11.13 17.08 -10.97
N TYR A 183 -12.05 16.24 -11.47
CA TYR A 183 -11.76 14.86 -11.84
C TYR A 183 -11.64 14.73 -13.36
N ASP A 184 -10.43 14.43 -13.83
CA ASP A 184 -10.06 14.32 -15.23
C ASP A 184 -9.88 12.85 -15.64
N MET A 185 -10.76 12.40 -16.54
CA MET A 185 -10.73 11.06 -17.15
C MET A 185 -10.08 11.02 -18.55
N SER A 186 -9.49 12.13 -19.00
CA SER A 186 -8.72 12.22 -20.24
C SER A 186 -7.31 11.65 -20.08
N GLY A 187 -6.63 11.32 -21.17
CA GLY A 187 -5.28 10.77 -21.14
C GLY A 187 -5.21 9.25 -20.89
N LEU A 188 -4.05 8.79 -20.41
CA LEU A 188 -3.69 7.37 -20.36
C LEU A 188 -3.61 6.83 -18.94
N THR A 189 -3.82 5.52 -18.80
CA THR A 189 -3.53 4.68 -17.62
C THR A 189 -2.66 3.51 -18.05
N GLY A 190 -1.93 2.91 -17.12
CA GLY A 190 -1.00 1.83 -17.46
C GLY A 190 -0.15 1.42 -16.28
N ASN A 191 1.05 0.93 -16.57
CA ASN A 191 2.00 0.47 -15.56
C ASN A 191 2.36 1.58 -14.54
N THR A 192 2.47 1.22 -13.27
CA THR A 192 2.76 2.15 -12.16
C THR A 192 4.13 1.93 -11.51
N MET A 193 4.95 1.00 -12.04
CA MET A 193 6.25 0.64 -11.46
C MET A 193 7.17 1.85 -11.31
N ASP A 194 7.32 2.67 -12.35
CA ASP A 194 8.23 3.81 -12.31
C ASP A 194 7.75 4.89 -11.32
N SER A 195 6.44 5.06 -11.17
CA SER A 195 5.88 5.94 -10.15
C SER A 195 6.15 5.43 -8.73
N HIS A 196 6.06 4.10 -8.51
CA HIS A 196 6.38 3.48 -7.22
C HIS A 196 7.87 3.53 -6.91
N ARG A 197 8.75 3.27 -7.89
CA ARG A 197 10.20 3.42 -7.75
C ARG A 197 10.56 4.83 -7.31
N LEU A 198 9.90 5.85 -7.88
CA LEU A 198 10.13 7.24 -7.52
C LEU A 198 9.60 7.58 -6.12
N ILE A 199 8.45 7.03 -5.71
CA ILE A 199 7.91 7.18 -4.35
C ILE A 199 8.83 6.53 -3.31
N THR A 200 9.39 5.36 -3.61
CA THR A 200 10.38 4.69 -2.76
C THR A 200 11.66 5.52 -2.65
N LEU A 201 12.18 6.04 -3.77
CA LEU A 201 13.33 6.96 -3.75
C LEU A 201 13.08 8.18 -2.86
N ALA A 202 11.89 8.77 -2.94
CA ALA A 202 11.52 9.94 -2.14
C ALA A 202 11.51 9.64 -0.63
N ALA A 203 11.22 8.41 -0.22
CA ALA A 203 11.23 8.00 1.19
C ALA A 203 12.63 8.15 1.83
N HIS A 204 13.69 7.86 1.06
CA HIS A 204 15.09 8.05 1.51
C HIS A 204 15.47 9.50 1.78
N GLN A 205 14.69 10.44 1.23
CA GLN A 205 14.91 11.88 1.36
C GLN A 205 13.95 12.53 2.37
N GLY A 206 13.11 11.73 3.03
CA GLY A 206 12.17 12.15 4.07
C GLY A 206 10.70 11.93 3.68
N TYR A 207 9.92 11.50 4.66
CA TYR A 207 8.50 11.16 4.45
C TYR A 207 7.62 12.35 4.08
N ASP A 208 7.99 13.58 4.46
CA ASP A 208 7.29 14.78 4.00
C ASP A 208 7.44 14.99 2.49
N LYS A 209 8.65 14.76 1.95
CA LYS A 209 8.91 14.81 0.51
C LYS A 209 8.20 13.66 -0.21
N GLN A 210 8.20 12.46 0.36
CA GLN A 210 7.44 11.32 -0.17
C GLN A 210 5.94 11.64 -0.26
N ASN A 211 5.36 12.17 0.82
CA ASN A 211 3.95 12.53 0.87
C ASN A 211 3.59 13.66 -0.11
N ALA A 212 4.47 14.64 -0.29
CA ALA A 212 4.33 15.69 -1.30
C ALA A 212 4.41 15.15 -2.73
N LEU A 213 5.31 14.21 -3.01
CA LEU A 213 5.40 13.57 -4.32
C LEU A 213 4.13 12.78 -4.65
N VAL A 214 3.60 12.01 -3.70
CA VAL A 214 2.35 11.26 -3.89
C VAL A 214 1.18 12.19 -4.21
N GLU A 215 1.09 13.35 -3.53
CA GLU A 215 0.13 14.40 -3.89
C GLU A 215 0.28 14.84 -5.35
N GLU A 216 1.50 15.15 -5.79
CA GLU A 216 1.73 15.68 -7.13
C GLU A 216 1.44 14.64 -8.23
N LEU A 217 1.76 13.37 -7.98
CA LEU A 217 1.43 12.27 -8.88
C LEU A 217 -0.08 12.10 -9.00
N PHE A 218 -0.82 12.18 -7.88
CA PHE A 218 -2.28 12.14 -7.90
C PHE A 218 -2.88 13.33 -8.63
N GLN A 219 -2.40 14.55 -8.39
CA GLN A 219 -2.85 15.76 -9.10
C GLN A 219 -2.60 15.64 -10.61
N SER A 220 -1.40 15.19 -10.99
CA SER A 220 -1.02 14.98 -12.39
C SER A 220 -1.97 14.00 -13.09
N TYR A 221 -2.25 12.86 -12.45
CA TYR A 221 -3.04 11.80 -13.06
C TYR A 221 -4.55 12.08 -13.06
N PHE A 222 -5.09 12.52 -11.92
CA PHE A 222 -6.54 12.65 -11.69
C PHE A 222 -7.09 14.04 -11.97
N CYS A 223 -6.26 15.08 -12.02
CA CYS A 223 -6.74 16.46 -12.21
C CYS A 223 -6.18 17.10 -13.49
N GLN A 224 -5.10 16.55 -14.07
CA GLN A 224 -4.43 17.14 -15.24
C GLN A 224 -4.38 16.20 -16.45
N GLY A 225 -4.95 14.99 -16.35
CA GLY A 225 -4.96 14.02 -17.46
C GLY A 225 -3.58 13.48 -17.86
N LYS A 226 -2.52 13.72 -17.06
CA LYS A 226 -1.15 13.28 -17.37
C LYS A 226 -0.97 11.79 -17.11
N TYR A 227 -0.07 11.16 -17.86
CA TYR A 227 0.22 9.74 -17.72
C TYR A 227 1.40 9.50 -16.77
N ILE A 228 1.19 8.72 -15.72
CA ILE A 228 2.22 8.42 -14.70
C ILE A 228 3.24 7.36 -15.12
N GLY A 229 3.09 6.77 -16.32
CA GLY A 229 4.15 5.99 -16.96
C GLY A 229 5.05 6.82 -17.87
N ASP A 230 4.75 8.11 -18.06
CA ASP A 230 5.60 9.03 -18.83
C ASP A 230 6.75 9.54 -17.96
N LYS A 231 7.98 9.29 -18.41
CA LYS A 231 9.21 9.70 -17.71
C LYS A 231 9.26 11.21 -17.45
N GLN A 232 8.85 12.04 -18.40
CA GLN A 232 8.91 13.50 -18.24
C GLN A 232 7.91 13.98 -17.18
N VAL A 233 6.71 13.39 -17.14
CA VAL A 233 5.71 13.68 -16.08
C VAL A 233 6.26 13.34 -14.70
N LEU A 234 6.94 12.19 -14.56
CA LEU A 234 7.56 11.76 -13.30
C LEU A 234 8.71 12.70 -12.88
N LEU A 235 9.57 13.10 -13.82
CA LEU A 235 10.66 14.04 -13.55
C LEU A 235 10.14 15.43 -13.15
N ASP A 236 9.07 15.92 -13.79
CA ASP A 236 8.45 17.20 -13.44
C ASP A 236 7.90 17.16 -12.01
N ALA A 237 7.21 16.08 -11.64
CA ALA A 237 6.69 15.88 -10.29
C ALA A 237 7.83 15.81 -9.25
N ALA A 238 8.88 15.05 -9.54
CA ALA A 238 10.07 14.95 -8.70
C ALA A 238 10.72 16.32 -8.46
N ARG A 239 10.95 17.09 -9.52
CA ARG A 239 11.54 18.44 -9.43
C ARG A 239 10.68 19.39 -8.60
N LYS A 240 9.36 19.36 -8.79
CA LYS A 240 8.43 20.25 -8.08
C LYS A 240 8.50 20.09 -6.56
N VAL A 241 8.77 18.88 -6.08
CA VAL A 241 8.84 18.58 -4.64
C VAL A 241 10.28 18.38 -4.14
N GLY A 242 11.28 18.63 -5.00
CA GLY A 242 12.70 18.60 -4.64
C GLY A 242 13.24 17.19 -4.37
N ILE A 243 12.83 16.19 -5.17
CA ILE A 243 13.43 14.84 -5.16
C ILE A 243 14.67 14.84 -6.06
N GLU A 244 15.81 14.49 -5.47
CA GLU A 244 17.07 14.29 -6.19
C GLU A 244 17.21 12.83 -6.66
N GLY A 245 18.01 12.56 -7.69
CA GLY A 245 18.27 11.19 -8.15
C GLY A 245 17.19 10.57 -9.07
N ALA A 246 16.14 11.32 -9.40
CA ALA A 246 15.00 10.84 -10.19
C ALA A 246 15.37 10.54 -11.64
N GLU A 247 16.28 11.33 -12.23
CA GLU A 247 16.75 11.13 -13.60
C GLU A 247 17.56 9.84 -13.70
N GLU A 248 18.53 9.65 -12.81
CA GLU A 248 19.38 8.47 -12.75
C GLU A 248 18.62 7.20 -12.37
N LEU A 249 17.50 7.33 -11.65
CA LEU A 249 16.56 6.23 -11.42
C LEU A 249 15.84 5.86 -12.72
N LEU A 250 15.25 6.83 -13.41
CA LEU A 250 14.38 6.60 -14.57
C LEU A 250 15.13 6.30 -15.87
N GLU A 251 16.45 6.53 -15.94
CA GLU A 251 17.28 6.08 -17.06
C GLU A 251 17.47 4.55 -17.09
N ASP A 252 17.58 3.90 -15.93
CA ASP A 252 17.76 2.45 -15.83
C ASP A 252 16.48 1.78 -15.33
N PRO A 253 15.73 1.04 -16.16
CA PRO A 253 14.49 0.38 -15.76
C PRO A 253 14.64 -0.67 -14.65
N SER A 254 15.85 -1.15 -14.37
CA SER A 254 16.10 -2.16 -13.33
C SER A 254 16.33 -1.56 -11.94
N ARG A 255 16.78 -0.30 -11.88
CA ARG A 255 17.22 0.33 -10.63
C ARG A 255 16.04 0.53 -9.66
N GLY A 256 16.15 0.05 -8.43
CA GLY A 256 15.10 0.24 -7.41
C GLY A 256 13.87 -0.65 -7.60
N VAL A 257 13.85 -1.56 -8.57
CA VAL A 257 12.77 -2.55 -8.73
C VAL A 257 12.72 -3.50 -7.52
N ASP A 258 13.88 -4.00 -7.08
CA ASP A 258 13.97 -4.91 -5.93
C ASP A 258 13.44 -4.26 -4.66
N GLU A 259 13.76 -3.00 -4.43
CA GLU A 259 13.28 -2.25 -3.26
C GLU A 259 11.76 -2.06 -3.27
N VAL A 260 11.17 -1.76 -4.43
CA VAL A 260 9.71 -1.69 -4.59
C VAL A 260 9.09 -3.06 -4.30
N GLN A 261 9.71 -4.15 -4.75
CA GLN A 261 9.21 -5.50 -4.50
C GLN A 261 9.32 -5.90 -3.03
N GLU A 262 10.38 -5.51 -2.33
CA GLU A 262 10.55 -5.71 -0.89
C GLU A 262 9.47 -4.96 -0.10
N GLU A 263 9.24 -3.68 -0.42
CA GLU A 263 8.20 -2.87 0.23
C GLU A 263 6.79 -3.40 -0.06
N LEU A 264 6.53 -3.84 -1.30
CA LEU A 264 5.28 -4.51 -1.68
C LEU A 264 5.08 -5.78 -0.84
N ASN A 265 6.12 -6.61 -0.71
CA ASN A 265 6.02 -7.85 0.04
C ASN A 265 5.74 -7.63 1.53
N LYS A 266 6.42 -6.63 2.10
CA LYS A 266 6.32 -6.31 3.53
C LYS A 266 4.99 -5.66 3.91
N HIS A 267 4.48 -4.75 3.08
CA HIS A 267 3.32 -3.91 3.43
C HIS A 267 2.03 -4.30 2.71
N SER A 268 2.12 -5.04 1.59
CA SER A 268 0.98 -5.22 0.68
C SER A 268 0.65 -6.69 0.32
N SER A 269 1.50 -7.67 0.63
CA SER A 269 1.18 -9.09 0.31
C SER A 269 -0.06 -9.65 1.00
N GLY A 270 -0.45 -9.08 2.15
CA GLY A 270 -1.59 -9.54 2.95
C GLY A 270 -2.92 -8.84 2.62
N ILE A 271 -2.93 -7.87 1.70
CA ILE A 271 -4.11 -7.02 1.45
C ILE A 271 -4.65 -7.23 0.04
N SER A 272 -5.96 -7.09 -0.11
CA SER A 272 -6.67 -7.33 -1.38
C SER A 272 -7.16 -6.05 -2.07
N GLY A 273 -6.90 -4.88 -1.48
CA GLY A 273 -7.36 -3.61 -2.02
C GLY A 273 -6.75 -2.40 -1.33
N VAL A 274 -6.81 -1.26 -2.02
CA VAL A 274 -6.21 0.01 -1.61
C VAL A 274 -7.20 1.18 -1.73
N PRO A 275 -7.04 2.26 -0.93
CA PRO A 275 -5.98 2.46 0.05
C PRO A 275 -6.17 1.59 1.29
N HIS A 276 -5.07 1.14 1.86
CA HIS A 276 -5.04 0.47 3.16
C HIS A 276 -4.13 1.23 4.10
N PHE A 277 -4.62 1.49 5.31
CA PHE A 277 -3.91 2.27 6.31
C PHE A 277 -3.63 1.39 7.53
N VAL A 278 -2.40 1.46 8.03
CA VAL A 278 -2.01 0.85 9.30
C VAL A 278 -1.46 1.94 10.21
N ILE A 279 -2.16 2.23 11.30
CA ILE A 279 -1.79 3.26 12.28
C ILE A 279 -1.08 2.60 13.45
N ASN A 280 0.13 3.06 13.75
CA ASN A 280 1.05 2.53 14.78
C ASN A 280 1.20 0.99 14.70
N GLY A 281 1.26 0.45 13.47
CA GLY A 281 1.46 -0.98 13.23
C GLY A 281 0.31 -1.90 13.67
N LYS A 282 -0.82 -1.37 14.16
CA LYS A 282 -1.89 -2.15 14.79
C LYS A 282 -3.28 -1.86 14.23
N TYR A 283 -3.62 -0.58 14.08
CA TYR A 283 -4.96 -0.16 13.73
C TYR A 283 -5.14 -0.08 12.23
N GLN A 284 -5.95 -0.97 11.68
CA GLN A 284 -6.11 -1.12 10.24
C GLN A 284 -7.41 -0.46 9.74
N LEU A 285 -7.33 0.29 8.65
CA LEU A 285 -8.46 0.85 7.94
C LEU A 285 -8.36 0.50 6.45
N SER A 286 -9.47 0.15 5.82
CA SER A 286 -9.54 -0.16 4.38
C SER A 286 -10.46 0.81 3.65
N GLY A 287 -10.03 1.28 2.49
CA GLY A 287 -10.74 2.24 1.65
C GLY A 287 -10.57 3.70 2.08
N GLY A 288 -11.04 4.63 1.24
CA GLY A 288 -10.99 6.08 1.49
C GLY A 288 -11.98 6.53 2.57
N GLN A 289 -11.79 6.06 3.80
CA GLN A 289 -12.64 6.31 4.97
C GLN A 289 -12.85 7.81 5.23
N PRO A 290 -13.98 8.22 5.86
CA PRO A 290 -14.20 9.61 6.21
C PRO A 290 -13.22 10.08 7.30
N PRO A 291 -12.95 11.40 7.40
CA PRO A 291 -12.00 11.94 8.39
C PRO A 291 -12.30 11.52 9.84
N SER A 292 -13.57 11.43 10.22
CA SER A 292 -13.99 11.02 11.57
C SER A 292 -13.55 9.61 11.95
N THR A 293 -13.45 8.69 10.99
CA THR A 293 -12.94 7.33 11.21
C THR A 293 -11.44 7.36 11.54
N PHE A 294 -10.66 8.15 10.80
CA PHE A 294 -9.22 8.33 11.09
C PHE A 294 -9.01 8.97 12.46
N MET A 295 -9.74 10.03 12.80
CA MET A 295 -9.65 10.68 14.12
C MET A 295 -9.94 9.69 15.26
N ARG A 296 -10.95 8.84 15.11
CA ARG A 296 -11.24 7.78 16.10
C ARG A 296 -10.08 6.80 16.22
N ALA A 297 -9.49 6.39 15.10
CA ALA A 297 -8.34 5.49 15.10
C ALA A 297 -7.11 6.12 15.77
N PHE A 298 -6.85 7.42 15.58
CA PHE A 298 -5.77 8.13 16.28
C PHE A 298 -5.98 8.14 17.80
N GLU A 299 -7.21 8.42 18.26
CA GLU A 299 -7.54 8.41 19.69
C GLU A 299 -7.41 7.00 20.31
N MET A 300 -7.76 5.94 19.57
CA MET A 300 -7.55 4.56 20.01
C MET A 300 -6.05 4.21 20.07
N ALA A 301 -5.30 4.51 19.01
CA ALA A 301 -3.86 4.29 18.95
C ALA A 301 -3.10 5.04 20.05
N ALA A 302 -3.54 6.26 20.39
CA ALA A 302 -2.98 7.05 21.46
C ALA A 302 -3.21 6.46 22.85
N LYS A 303 -4.31 5.73 23.08
CA LYS A 303 -4.62 5.09 24.37
C LYS A 303 -3.81 3.81 24.60
N ASP A 304 -3.59 3.03 23.54
CA ASP A 304 -2.86 1.76 23.64
C ASP A 304 -1.34 1.92 23.80
N GLY A 305 -0.80 3.07 23.38
CA GLY A 305 0.60 3.43 23.57
C GLY A 305 0.89 4.22 24.86
N ALA A 306 -0.10 4.36 25.76
CA ALA A 306 0.04 4.98 27.08
C ALA A 306 0.24 3.89 28.15
#